data_AF-A0A7C4Y2H9-F1
#
_entry.id   AF-A0A7C4Y2H9-F1
#
_cell.length_a   1.000
_cell.length_b   1.000
_cell.length_c   1.000
_cell.angle_alpha   90.00
_cell.angle_beta   90.00
_cell.angle_gamma   90.00
#
_symmetry.space_group_name_H-M   'P 1'
#
loop_
_entity.id
_entity.type
_entity.pdbx_description
1 polymer ?
#
loop_
_entity_poly.entity_id
_entity_poly.type
_entity_poly.pdbx_seq_one_letter_code
_entity_poly.pdbx_strand_id
1 'polypeptide(L)'
;MFEKLRSLASNIFAVKQYGFDYVFLGKIDHNRTAVESLATSIRQTLDRDYYNNSVTDYVRLPIMKNVDEAEDFAAVFILSIETEIFEWYACYWAACGVPLIIGTLKVVAPLLENYMRNRQVIGIIAGCDAVAGYEILVNEAGRGFAAIKNRNMAYVLAAAFMLIANIIIFCWELKPKSLSRPKPIEHG
;
A
#
# COMPACT_ATOMS: atom_id res chain seq x y z
N MET A 1 -0.91 5.40 -15.54
CA MET A 1 -1.42 4.97 -14.21
C MET A 1 -2.91 5.19 -14.10
N PHE A 2 -3.42 6.40 -14.35
CA PHE A 2 -4.85 6.72 -14.28
C PHE A 2 -5.76 5.83 -15.13
N GLU A 3 -5.44 5.60 -16.41
CA GLU A 3 -6.25 4.71 -17.26
C GLU A 3 -6.33 3.26 -16.73
N LYS A 4 -5.26 2.79 -16.08
CA LYS A 4 -5.25 1.48 -15.43
C LYS A 4 -6.17 1.47 -14.21
N LEU A 5 -6.19 2.56 -13.44
CA LEU A 5 -7.11 2.73 -12.31
C LEU A 5 -8.56 2.79 -12.79
N ARG A 6 -8.84 3.49 -13.89
CA ARG A 6 -10.16 3.53 -14.53
C ARG A 6 -10.63 2.15 -15.01
N SER A 7 -9.72 1.36 -15.57
CA SER A 7 -10.00 -0.02 -15.96
C SER A 7 -10.29 -0.93 -14.76
N LEU A 8 -9.53 -0.80 -13.68
CA LEU A 8 -9.67 -1.64 -12.49
C LEU A 8 -10.93 -1.31 -11.68
N ALA A 9 -11.32 -0.04 -11.62
CA ALA A 9 -12.49 0.44 -10.89
C ALA A 9 -13.61 0.87 -11.84
N SER A 10 -13.80 0.15 -12.95
CA SER A 10 -14.75 0.52 -14.01
C SER A 10 -16.19 0.67 -13.50
N ASN A 11 -16.60 -0.16 -12.54
CA ASN A 11 -17.88 -0.07 -11.84
C ASN A 11 -18.07 1.28 -11.12
N ILE A 12 -17.01 1.79 -10.47
CA ILE A 12 -17.04 3.10 -9.79
C ILE A 12 -17.09 4.21 -10.84
N PHE A 13 -16.21 4.18 -11.83
CA PHE A 13 -16.15 5.21 -12.86
C PHE A 13 -17.37 5.23 -13.80
N ALA A 14 -18.14 4.15 -13.89
CA ALA A 14 -19.33 4.08 -14.74
C ALA A 14 -20.43 5.06 -14.31
N VAL A 15 -20.51 5.37 -13.01
CA VAL A 15 -21.52 6.26 -12.42
C VAL A 15 -20.95 7.64 -12.07
N LYS A 16 -19.68 7.90 -12.39
CA LYS A 16 -18.97 9.14 -12.05
C LYS A 16 -18.72 9.98 -13.29
N GLN A 17 -18.97 11.29 -13.17
CA GLN A 17 -18.79 12.23 -14.26
C GLN A 17 -17.49 13.03 -14.11
N TYR A 18 -16.67 13.04 -15.16
CA TYR A 18 -15.46 13.85 -15.21
C TYR A 18 -15.78 15.35 -15.10
N GLY A 19 -14.98 16.09 -14.33
CA GLY A 19 -15.15 17.52 -14.08
C GLY A 19 -16.13 17.86 -12.95
N PHE A 20 -17.08 16.95 -12.65
CA PHE A 20 -18.04 17.11 -11.56
C PHE A 20 -17.66 16.27 -10.33
N ASP A 21 -17.46 14.96 -10.51
CA ASP A 21 -17.11 14.05 -9.42
C ASP A 21 -15.59 13.91 -9.22
N TYR A 22 -14.83 13.99 -10.31
CA TYR A 22 -13.39 13.80 -10.28
C TYR A 22 -12.69 14.54 -11.40
N VAL A 23 -11.44 14.94 -11.17
CA VAL A 23 -10.55 15.56 -12.16
C VAL A 23 -9.21 14.85 -12.09
N PHE A 24 -8.62 14.63 -13.27
CA PHE A 24 -7.27 14.10 -13.40
C PHE A 24 -6.33 15.21 -13.84
N LEU A 25 -5.57 15.74 -12.87
CA LEU A 25 -4.64 16.86 -13.07
C LEU A 25 -3.40 16.46 -13.90
N GLY A 26 -3.05 15.17 -13.94
CA GLY A 26 -1.96 14.67 -14.76
C GLY A 26 -0.67 14.44 -13.96
N LYS A 27 0.47 14.66 -14.62
CA LYS A 27 1.79 14.45 -14.03
C LYS A 27 2.33 15.79 -13.57
N ILE A 28 2.78 15.82 -12.33
CA ILE A 28 3.42 16.97 -11.70
C ILE A 28 4.88 16.58 -11.44
N ASP A 29 5.77 17.57 -11.42
CA ASP A 29 7.18 17.33 -11.15
C ASP A 29 7.37 16.73 -9.76
N HIS A 30 8.25 15.73 -9.71
CA HIS A 30 8.60 15.03 -8.49
C HIS A 30 9.69 15.81 -7.75
N ASN A 31 9.30 16.87 -7.04
CA ASN A 31 10.20 17.63 -6.19
C ASN A 31 9.43 18.28 -5.02
N ARG A 32 10.18 18.70 -4.00
CA ARG A 32 9.63 19.31 -2.79
C ARG A 32 8.84 20.59 -3.08
N THR A 33 9.34 21.45 -3.96
CA THR A 33 8.70 22.72 -4.34
C THR A 33 7.34 22.50 -4.98
N ALA A 34 7.19 21.45 -5.79
CA ALA A 34 5.92 21.10 -6.41
C ALA A 34 4.88 20.66 -5.37
N VAL A 35 5.28 19.85 -4.38
CA VAL A 35 4.39 19.44 -3.29
C VAL A 35 3.95 20.63 -2.43
N GLU A 36 4.87 21.55 -2.15
CA GLU A 36 4.59 22.80 -1.43
C GLU A 36 3.66 23.73 -2.23
N SER A 37 3.93 23.89 -3.52
CA SER A 37 3.09 24.72 -4.41
C SER A 37 1.68 24.16 -4.49
N LEU A 38 1.51 22.83 -4.57
CA LEU A 38 0.19 22.21 -4.58
C LEU A 38 -0.58 22.38 -3.27
N ALA A 39 0.13 22.42 -2.14
CA ALA A 39 -0.51 22.69 -0.85
C ALA A 39 -0.99 24.14 -0.78
N THR A 40 -0.26 25.06 -1.40
CA THR A 40 -0.58 26.50 -1.39
C THR A 40 -1.68 26.86 -2.37
N SER A 41 -1.59 26.43 -3.63
CA SER A 41 -2.62 26.67 -4.64
C SER A 41 -2.41 25.78 -5.86
N ILE A 42 -3.36 24.89 -6.12
CA ILE A 42 -3.38 24.04 -7.32
C ILE A 42 -3.43 24.89 -8.59
N ARG A 43 -4.16 26.02 -8.57
CA ARG A 43 -4.30 26.91 -9.73
C ARG A 43 -3.02 27.63 -10.09
N GLN A 44 -2.13 27.85 -9.12
CA GLN A 44 -0.80 28.42 -9.37
C GLN A 44 0.20 27.36 -9.80
N THR A 45 0.03 26.11 -9.37
CA THR A 45 0.91 25.01 -9.78
C THR A 45 0.62 24.52 -11.20
N LEU A 46 -0.65 24.48 -11.59
CA LEU A 46 -1.09 23.87 -12.84
C LEU A 46 -2.05 24.78 -13.58
N ASP A 47 -1.74 25.08 -14.84
CA ASP A 47 -2.67 25.81 -15.71
C ASP A 47 -3.75 24.89 -16.30
N ARG A 48 -3.41 23.62 -16.55
CA ARG A 48 -4.25 22.67 -17.28
C ARG A 48 -4.26 21.29 -16.66
N ASP A 49 -5.39 20.60 -16.84
CA ASP A 49 -5.53 19.18 -16.51
C ASP A 49 -4.88 18.27 -17.57
N TYR A 50 -4.93 16.95 -17.34
CA TYR A 50 -4.38 15.97 -18.26
C TYR A 50 -5.02 15.98 -19.67
N TYR A 51 -6.28 16.40 -19.78
CA TYR A 51 -7.02 16.47 -21.04
C TYR A 51 -6.95 17.88 -21.68
N ASN A 52 -6.02 18.72 -21.22
CA ASN A 52 -5.75 20.06 -21.72
C ASN A 52 -6.88 21.07 -21.46
N ASN A 53 -7.75 20.81 -20.48
CA ASN A 53 -8.75 21.78 -20.01
C ASN A 53 -8.10 22.73 -19.02
N SER A 54 -8.44 24.01 -19.06
CA SER A 54 -7.96 24.98 -18.07
C SER A 54 -8.50 24.63 -16.68
N VAL A 55 -7.66 24.64 -15.64
CA VAL A 55 -8.13 24.37 -14.26
C VAL A 55 -9.10 25.45 -13.74
N THR A 56 -9.09 26.61 -14.39
CA THR A 56 -9.99 27.75 -14.12
C THR A 56 -11.25 27.74 -14.99
N ASP A 57 -11.42 26.77 -15.88
CA ASP A 57 -12.65 26.60 -16.66
C ASP A 57 -13.71 25.87 -15.81
N TYR A 58 -14.45 26.62 -15.00
CA TYR A 58 -15.50 26.08 -14.12
C TYR A 58 -16.75 25.58 -14.86
N VAL A 59 -16.88 25.85 -16.16
CA VAL A 59 -17.95 25.26 -16.97
C VAL A 59 -17.60 23.81 -17.26
N ARG A 60 -16.32 23.52 -17.53
CA ARG A 60 -15.84 22.19 -17.87
C ARG A 60 -15.36 21.38 -16.66
N LEU A 61 -14.81 22.05 -15.65
CA LEU A 61 -14.35 21.46 -14.39
C LEU A 61 -15.04 22.12 -13.18
N PRO A 62 -16.38 21.99 -13.02
CA PRO A 62 -17.11 22.57 -11.89
C PRO A 62 -16.51 22.28 -10.51
N ILE A 63 -15.93 21.10 -10.28
CA ILE A 63 -15.34 20.72 -8.99
C ILE A 63 -14.18 21.64 -8.57
N MET A 64 -13.41 22.16 -9.53
CA MET A 64 -12.24 23.03 -9.27
C MET A 64 -12.63 24.40 -8.71
N LYS A 65 -13.93 24.75 -8.68
CA LYS A 65 -14.42 25.99 -8.10
C LYS A 65 -14.24 26.04 -6.58
N ASN A 66 -14.37 24.88 -5.92
CA ASN A 66 -14.38 24.78 -4.47
C ASN A 66 -13.09 24.23 -3.89
N VAL A 67 -12.09 23.93 -4.72
CA VAL A 67 -10.79 23.39 -4.30
C VAL A 67 -9.66 24.17 -4.95
N ASP A 68 -8.72 24.64 -4.13
CA ASP A 68 -7.49 25.29 -4.57
C ASP A 68 -6.34 25.01 -3.59
N GLU A 69 -6.58 25.20 -2.31
CA GLU A 69 -5.56 25.11 -1.26
C GLU A 69 -5.68 23.77 -0.52
N ALA A 70 -4.65 23.40 0.25
CA ALA A 70 -4.67 22.16 1.03
C ALA A 70 -5.91 22.07 1.94
N GLU A 71 -6.26 23.17 2.62
CA GLU A 71 -7.35 23.23 3.60
C GLU A 71 -8.74 22.91 3.02
N ASP A 72 -8.92 23.04 1.69
CA ASP A 72 -10.17 22.69 1.01
C ASP A 72 -10.40 21.17 0.96
N PHE A 73 -9.37 20.37 1.21
CA PHE A 73 -9.43 18.91 1.13
C PHE A 73 -9.71 18.27 2.49
N ALA A 74 -10.68 17.35 2.51
CA ALA A 74 -10.98 16.57 3.70
C ALA A 74 -9.90 15.53 4.06
N ALA A 75 -9.16 15.02 3.07
CA ALA A 75 -8.07 14.07 3.23
C ALA A 75 -7.24 13.97 1.95
N VAL A 76 -5.98 13.52 2.09
CA VAL A 76 -5.09 13.24 0.95
C VAL A 76 -4.62 11.79 0.99
N PHE A 77 -4.75 11.10 -0.13
CA PHE A 77 -4.27 9.74 -0.31
C PHE A 77 -2.97 9.73 -1.12
N ILE A 78 -1.91 9.14 -0.56
CA ILE A 78 -0.58 9.10 -1.17
C ILE A 78 -0.18 7.65 -1.36
N LEU A 79 0.13 7.27 -2.59
CA LEU A 79 0.63 5.94 -2.92
C LEU A 79 2.07 6.07 -3.41
N SER A 80 3.04 5.64 -2.59
CA SER A 80 4.46 5.70 -2.94
C SER A 80 5.26 4.61 -2.23
N ILE A 81 6.43 4.32 -2.77
CA ILE A 81 7.44 3.47 -2.13
C ILE A 81 8.59 4.30 -1.53
N GLU A 82 8.64 5.59 -1.84
CA GLU A 82 9.70 6.51 -1.46
C GLU A 82 9.33 7.29 -0.21
N THR A 83 10.22 7.26 0.79
CA THR A 83 9.99 7.90 2.08
C THR A 83 9.95 9.43 2.00
N GLU A 84 10.75 10.03 1.11
CA GLU A 84 10.88 11.49 0.98
C GLU A 84 9.56 12.16 0.63
N ILE A 85 8.75 11.53 -0.22
CA ILE A 85 7.41 12.04 -0.57
C ILE A 85 6.56 12.18 0.70
N PHE A 86 6.59 11.20 1.59
CA PHE A 86 5.75 11.24 2.80
C PHE A 86 6.17 12.37 3.74
N GLU A 87 7.47 12.64 3.84
CA GLU A 87 7.97 13.78 4.61
C GLU A 87 7.47 15.10 4.03
N TRP A 88 7.56 15.31 2.71
CA TRP A 88 7.13 16.56 2.09
C TRP A 88 5.63 16.81 2.29
N TYR A 89 4.80 15.79 2.08
CA TYR A 89 3.36 15.92 2.32
C TYR A 89 3.04 16.12 3.82
N ALA A 90 3.77 15.47 4.73
CA ALA A 90 3.60 15.73 6.15
C ALA A 90 3.97 17.17 6.54
N CYS A 91 5.01 17.74 5.93
CA CYS A 91 5.46 19.10 6.21
C CYS A 91 4.52 20.18 5.65
N TYR A 92 3.97 20.00 4.45
CA TYR A 92 3.19 21.04 3.78
C TYR A 92 1.69 20.81 3.87
N TRP A 93 1.21 19.57 3.70
CA TRP A 93 -0.23 19.27 3.69
C TRP A 93 -0.78 18.99 5.08
N ALA A 94 -0.11 18.14 5.86
CA ALA A 94 -0.58 17.85 7.22
C ALA A 94 -0.43 19.05 8.16
N ALA A 95 0.49 19.98 7.86
CA ALA A 95 0.62 21.25 8.59
C ALA A 95 -0.61 22.16 8.42
N CYS A 96 -1.30 22.09 7.27
CA CYS A 96 -2.58 22.75 7.01
C CYS A 96 -3.78 22.04 7.69
N GLY A 97 -3.53 21.04 8.55
CA GLY A 97 -4.59 20.30 9.24
C GLY A 97 -5.29 19.22 8.40
N VAL A 98 -4.80 18.95 7.19
CA VAL A 98 -5.38 17.94 6.30
C VAL A 98 -4.83 16.56 6.65
N PRO A 99 -5.69 15.58 6.98
CA PRO A 99 -5.21 14.25 7.34
C PRO A 99 -4.69 13.47 6.12
N LEU A 100 -3.56 12.80 6.30
CA LEU A 100 -2.92 11.98 5.26
C LEU A 100 -3.27 10.49 5.42
N ILE A 101 -3.45 9.81 4.29
CA ILE A 101 -3.60 8.36 4.19
C ILE A 101 -2.55 7.83 3.23
N ILE A 102 -1.73 6.88 3.69
CA ILE A 102 -0.54 6.44 2.96
C ILE A 102 -0.66 4.97 2.57
N GLY A 103 -0.48 4.67 1.29
CA GLY A 103 -0.24 3.31 0.79
C GLY A 103 1.23 3.14 0.40
N THR A 104 1.90 2.14 0.99
CA THR A 104 3.34 1.93 0.80
C THR A 104 3.78 0.47 0.94
N LEU A 105 5.08 0.21 0.87
CA LEU A 105 5.67 -1.09 1.14
C LEU A 105 5.74 -1.36 2.65
N LYS A 106 5.65 -2.64 3.02
CA LYS A 106 5.71 -3.07 4.44
C LYS A 106 6.97 -2.58 5.18
N VAL A 107 8.10 -2.48 4.48
CA VAL A 107 9.37 -2.01 5.04
C VAL A 107 9.37 -0.53 5.41
N VAL A 108 8.50 0.28 4.79
CA VAL A 108 8.41 1.73 5.04
C VAL A 108 7.47 2.04 6.20
N ALA A 109 6.55 1.12 6.55
CA ALA A 109 5.56 1.34 7.61
C ALA A 109 6.14 1.80 8.97
N PRO A 110 7.26 1.23 9.49
CA PRO A 110 7.83 1.68 10.76
C PRO A 110 8.28 3.15 10.74
N LEU A 111 8.70 3.66 9.58
CA LEU A 111 9.13 5.06 9.43
C LEU A 111 7.93 6.02 9.53
N LEU A 112 6.73 5.54 9.24
CA LEU A 112 5.50 6.32 9.26
C LEU A 112 4.83 6.36 10.64
N GLU A 113 5.26 5.54 11.60
CA GLU A 113 4.65 5.47 12.93
C GLU A 113 4.68 6.81 13.69
N ASN A 114 5.75 7.59 13.53
CA ASN A 114 5.87 8.90 14.15
C ASN A 114 4.80 9.88 13.63
N TYR A 115 4.55 9.87 12.32
CA TYR A 115 3.50 10.71 11.72
C TYR A 115 2.10 10.27 12.14
N MET A 116 1.88 8.98 12.40
CA MET A 116 0.62 8.52 12.99
C MET A 116 0.44 8.98 14.43
N ARG A 117 1.49 8.90 15.25
CA ARG A 117 1.43 9.33 16.65
C ARG A 117 1.06 10.81 16.77
N ASN A 118 1.54 11.63 15.85
CA ASN A 118 1.25 13.06 15.77
C ASN A 118 -0.07 13.38 15.06
N ARG A 119 -0.87 12.37 14.67
CA ARG A 119 -2.14 12.51 13.93
C ARG A 119 -2.04 13.19 12.57
N GLN A 120 -0.83 13.32 12.02
CA GLN A 120 -0.62 13.82 10.65
C GLN A 120 -1.06 12.77 9.62
N VAL A 121 -0.82 11.50 9.94
CA VAL A 121 -1.27 10.35 9.16
C VAL A 121 -2.36 9.61 9.94
N ILE A 122 -3.52 9.40 9.33
CA ILE A 122 -4.67 8.74 9.98
C ILE A 122 -4.85 7.29 9.54
N GLY A 123 -4.14 6.86 8.49
CA GLY A 123 -4.22 5.50 7.97
C GLY A 123 -3.02 5.11 7.14
N ILE A 124 -2.57 3.87 7.30
CA ILE A 124 -1.47 3.28 6.54
C ILE A 124 -1.92 1.93 5.95
N ILE A 125 -1.76 1.78 4.65
CA ILE A 125 -1.96 0.52 3.92
C ILE A 125 -0.58 0.04 3.44
N ALA A 126 0.08 -0.80 4.24
CA ALA A 126 1.45 -1.24 3.99
C ALA A 126 1.56 -2.73 3.59
N GLY A 127 1.88 -2.98 2.33
CA GLY A 127 2.05 -4.33 1.77
C GLY A 127 0.75 -5.13 1.59
N CYS A 128 0.88 -6.33 1.00
CA CYS A 128 -0.28 -7.14 0.61
C CYS A 128 -1.16 -7.56 1.79
N ASP A 129 -0.57 -7.73 2.98
CA ASP A 129 -1.29 -8.06 4.22
C ASP A 129 -2.36 -7.00 4.55
N ALA A 130 -1.94 -5.74 4.55
CA ALA A 130 -2.82 -4.61 4.83
C ALA A 130 -3.87 -4.42 3.74
N VAL A 131 -3.50 -4.61 2.46
CA VAL A 131 -4.43 -4.49 1.33
C VAL A 131 -5.53 -5.54 1.42
N ALA A 132 -5.22 -6.80 1.69
CA ALA A 132 -6.27 -7.81 1.82
C ALA A 132 -7.15 -7.59 3.05
N GLY A 133 -6.57 -7.14 4.17
CA GLY A 133 -7.34 -6.76 5.34
C GLY A 133 -8.33 -5.65 4.99
N TYR A 134 -7.89 -4.64 4.24
CA TYR A 134 -8.76 -3.59 3.72
C TYR A 134 -9.86 -4.13 2.79
N GLU A 135 -9.51 -4.97 1.81
CA GLU A 135 -10.46 -5.63 0.89
C GLU A 135 -11.55 -6.42 1.63
N ILE A 136 -11.18 -7.15 2.69
CA ILE A 136 -12.14 -7.85 3.56
C ILE A 136 -13.04 -6.87 4.31
N LEU A 137 -12.47 -5.77 4.83
CA LEU A 137 -13.23 -4.74 5.56
C LEU A 137 -14.25 -4.02 4.68
N VAL A 138 -13.92 -3.79 3.40
CA VAL A 138 -14.85 -3.19 2.42
C VAL A 138 -15.70 -4.21 1.68
N ASN A 139 -15.59 -5.50 2.04
CA ASN A 139 -16.30 -6.63 1.45
C ASN A 139 -16.12 -6.77 -0.08
N GLU A 140 -14.96 -6.37 -0.59
CA GLU A 140 -14.59 -6.41 -2.01
C GLU A 140 -13.27 -7.20 -2.14
N ALA A 141 -13.41 -8.53 -2.21
CA ALA A 141 -12.25 -9.42 -2.31
C ALA A 141 -11.55 -9.22 -3.66
N GLY A 142 -10.32 -8.72 -3.61
CA GLY A 142 -9.55 -8.36 -4.79
C GLY A 142 -8.23 -9.12 -4.89
N ARG A 143 -7.25 -8.45 -5.49
CA ARG A 143 -5.93 -9.04 -5.73
C ARG A 143 -5.12 -9.20 -4.44
N GLY A 144 -5.35 -8.35 -3.45
CA GLY A 144 -4.69 -8.46 -2.14
C GLY A 144 -5.06 -9.78 -1.45
N PHE A 145 -6.35 -10.09 -1.39
CA PHE A 145 -6.88 -11.30 -0.80
C PHE A 145 -6.36 -12.56 -1.49
N ALA A 146 -6.36 -12.58 -2.82
CA ALA A 146 -5.80 -13.68 -3.60
C ALA A 146 -4.30 -13.90 -3.32
N ALA A 147 -3.52 -12.81 -3.20
CA ALA A 147 -2.09 -12.90 -2.91
C ALA A 147 -1.81 -13.49 -1.53
N ILE A 148 -2.59 -13.12 -0.50
CA ILE A 148 -2.44 -13.71 0.84
C ILE A 148 -2.85 -15.17 0.86
N LYS A 149 -3.98 -15.51 0.22
CA LYS A 149 -4.47 -16.90 0.18
C LYS A 149 -3.40 -17.87 -0.32
N ASN A 150 -2.71 -17.51 -1.40
CA ASN A 150 -1.65 -18.35 -1.96
C ASN A 150 -0.43 -18.46 -1.03
N ARG A 151 -0.06 -17.36 -0.37
CA ARG A 151 1.08 -17.35 0.56
C ARG A 151 0.81 -18.16 1.83
N ASN A 152 -0.40 -18.07 2.38
CA ASN A 152 -0.79 -18.83 3.57
C ASN A 152 -0.71 -20.35 3.32
N MET A 153 -1.12 -20.80 2.13
CA MET A 153 -1.04 -22.22 1.76
C MET A 153 0.41 -22.72 1.68
N ALA A 154 1.33 -21.89 1.19
CA ALA A 154 2.76 -22.21 1.19
C ALA A 154 3.33 -22.33 2.61
N TYR A 155 2.92 -21.46 3.54
CA TYR A 155 3.36 -21.54 4.94
C TYR A 155 2.82 -22.80 5.64
N VAL A 156 1.56 -23.16 5.40
CA VAL A 156 0.98 -24.40 5.94
C VAL A 156 1.74 -25.62 5.43
N LEU A 157 2.06 -25.66 4.14
CA LEU A 157 2.82 -26.76 3.55
C LEU A 157 4.24 -26.85 4.13
N ALA A 158 4.93 -25.71 4.27
CA ALA A 158 6.26 -25.67 4.87
C ALA A 158 6.24 -26.18 6.32
N ALA A 159 5.25 -25.75 7.11
CA ALA A 159 5.04 -26.22 8.48
C ALA A 159 4.78 -27.74 8.52
N ALA A 160 3.99 -28.27 7.59
CA ALA A 160 3.75 -29.70 7.48
C ALA A 160 5.04 -30.48 7.20
N PHE A 161 5.90 -30.00 6.28
CA PHE A 161 7.20 -30.63 6.03
C PHE A 161 8.13 -30.58 7.24
N MET A 162 8.16 -29.47 7.98
CA MET A 162 8.94 -29.39 9.23
C MET A 162 8.45 -30.40 10.27
N LEU A 163 7.13 -30.55 10.44
CA LEU A 163 6.55 -31.55 11.35
C LEU A 163 6.91 -32.98 10.93
N ILE A 164 6.79 -33.31 9.64
CA ILE A 164 7.14 -34.63 9.11
C ILE A 164 8.63 -34.92 9.34
N ALA A 165 9.52 -33.95 9.05
CA ALA A 165 10.95 -34.10 9.27
C ALA A 165 11.28 -34.38 10.74
N ASN A 166 10.66 -33.65 11.67
CA ASN A 166 10.84 -33.86 13.10
C ASN A 166 10.35 -35.23 13.55
N ILE A 167 9.21 -35.71 13.04
CA ILE A 167 8.69 -37.05 13.34
C ILE A 167 9.65 -38.13 12.83
N ILE A 168 10.17 -37.99 11.61
CA ILE A 168 11.13 -38.94 11.02
C ILE A 168 12.41 -39.02 11.86
N ILE A 169 12.97 -37.87 12.24
CA ILE A 169 14.17 -37.81 13.09
C ILE A 169 13.89 -38.47 14.44
N PHE A 170 12.76 -38.15 15.08
CA PHE A 170 12.39 -38.75 16.36
C PHE A 170 12.22 -40.27 16.27
N CYS A 171 11.56 -40.78 15.23
CA CYS A 171 11.44 -42.22 14.98
C CYS A 171 12.80 -42.88 14.68
N TRP A 172 13.75 -42.14 14.09
CA TRP A 172 15.10 -42.66 13.82
C TRP A 172 15.95 -42.72 15.09
N GLU A 173 15.88 -41.73 15.97
CA GLU A 173 16.57 -41.70 17.26
C GLU A 173 16.05 -42.75 18.25
N LEU A 174 14.77 -43.12 18.16
CA LEU A 174 14.17 -44.16 18.99
C LEU A 174 14.52 -45.61 18.56
N LYS A 175 15.21 -45.81 17.42
CA LYS A 175 15.75 -47.14 17.09
C LYS A 175 16.86 -47.47 18.09
N PRO A 176 16.73 -48.51 18.94
CA PRO A 176 17.82 -48.90 19.82
C PRO A 176 19.05 -49.26 18.97
N LYS A 177 20.24 -48.79 19.38
CA LYS A 177 21.52 -49.34 18.92
C LYS A 177 21.62 -50.81 19.36
N SER A 178 20.89 -51.71 18.71
CA SER A 178 20.94 -53.15 18.99
C SER A 178 21.80 -53.85 17.94
N LEU A 179 22.99 -54.26 18.41
CA LEU A 179 23.88 -55.30 17.89
C LEU A 179 24.62 -55.09 16.56
N SER A 180 25.83 -54.53 16.69
CA SER A 180 27.00 -55.12 16.04
C SER A 180 28.21 -55.00 16.99
N ARG A 181 28.23 -55.83 18.05
CA ARG A 181 29.50 -56.11 18.74
C ARG A 181 30.26 -57.09 17.82
N PRO A 182 31.45 -56.76 17.30
CA PRO A 182 32.25 -57.76 16.58
C PRO A 182 32.53 -58.92 17.54
N LYS A 183 32.31 -60.16 17.07
CA LYS A 183 32.64 -61.37 17.85
C LYS A 183 34.14 -61.35 18.16
N PRO A 184 34.57 -61.68 19.40
CA PRO A 184 35.97 -61.83 19.69
C PRO A 184 36.52 -62.98 18.83
N ILE A 185 37.66 -62.73 18.20
CA ILE A 185 38.39 -63.74 17.43
C ILE A 185 38.94 -64.72 18.46
N GLU A 186 38.43 -65.94 18.49
CA GLU A 186 39.04 -67.02 19.24
C GLU A 186 40.37 -67.38 18.57
N HIS A 187 41.47 -67.08 19.23
CA HIS A 187 42.79 -67.57 18.85
C HIS A 187 42.91 -69.03 19.31
N GLY A 188 42.86 -69.95 18.36
CA GLY A 188 43.34 -71.33 18.50
C GLY A 188 44.70 -71.49 17.82
#